data_AF-A0A6B9TB24-F1
#
_entry.id   AF-A0A6B9TB24-F1
#
_cell.length_a   1.000
_cell.length_b   1.000
_cell.length_c   1.000
_cell.angle_alpha   90.00
_cell.angle_beta   90.00
_cell.angle_gamma   90.00
#
_symmetry.space_group_name_H-M   'P 1'
#
loop_
_entity.id
_entity.type
_entity.pdbx_description
1 polymer ?
#
loop_
_entity_poly.entity_id
_entity_poly.type
_entity_poly.pdbx_seq_one_letter_code
_entity_poly.pdbx_strand_id
1 'polypeptide(L)'
;MPKMVASRNLRICTKDCMCLYVCPTGATDTETGQVDFSKCVGCGDCARSCPNSAISMIPLDYPHQQPKDERVKEKVRAIARSKAAQENIAKKIAESADDPGLRILMTAVRRSDRLMGEDLIRETGYLLPQSGEVRRMLESFVADPPEGFPVEAAKELLSRMWFNS
;
A
#
# COMPACT_ATOMS: atom_id res chain seq x y z
N MET A 1 9.12 21.94 -9.49
CA MET A 1 8.56 20.65 -9.97
C MET A 1 9.14 19.53 -9.11
N PRO A 2 8.36 18.50 -8.73
CA PRO A 2 8.88 17.40 -7.92
C PRO A 2 10.00 16.66 -8.66
N LYS A 3 10.97 16.14 -7.92
CA LYS A 3 12.03 15.29 -8.49
C LYS A 3 11.38 14.01 -9.01
N MET A 4 11.57 13.71 -10.29
CA MET A 4 11.00 12.52 -10.94
C MET A 4 12.06 11.41 -11.01
N VAL A 5 11.64 10.16 -10.77
CA VAL A 5 12.48 8.97 -10.90
C VAL A 5 11.76 7.91 -11.73
N ALA A 6 12.52 7.04 -12.39
CA ALA A 6 11.96 5.92 -13.13
C ALA A 6 11.63 4.77 -12.16
N SER A 7 10.45 4.17 -12.28
CA SER A 7 10.04 2.98 -11.52
C SER A 7 9.61 1.87 -12.48
N ARG A 8 10.05 0.63 -12.21
CA ARG A 8 9.80 -0.53 -13.06
C ARG A 8 8.75 -1.45 -12.45
N ASN A 9 7.69 -1.73 -13.20
CA ASN A 9 6.70 -2.74 -12.85
C ASN A 9 7.18 -4.13 -13.32
N LEU A 10 7.67 -4.94 -12.37
CA LEU A 10 8.18 -6.28 -12.66
C LEU A 10 7.12 -7.25 -13.19
N ARG A 11 5.82 -6.99 -12.96
CA ARG A 11 4.76 -7.90 -13.44
C ARG A 11 4.57 -7.85 -14.96
N ILE A 12 4.93 -6.75 -15.60
CA ILE A 12 4.78 -6.54 -17.05
C ILE A 12 6.14 -6.42 -17.77
N CYS A 13 7.24 -6.55 -17.05
CA CYS A 13 8.57 -6.56 -17.62
C CYS A 13 8.88 -7.93 -18.24
N THR A 14 9.01 -8.00 -19.56
CA THR A 14 9.37 -9.23 -20.30
C THR A 14 10.87 -9.43 -20.50
N LYS A 15 11.70 -8.50 -19.99
CA LYS A 15 13.18 -8.54 -20.07
C LYS A 15 13.78 -8.34 -21.47
N ASP A 16 13.17 -7.50 -22.31
CA ASP A 16 13.83 -7.00 -23.54
C ASP A 16 15.04 -6.09 -23.23
N CYS A 17 15.11 -5.56 -22.01
CA CYS A 17 16.25 -4.86 -21.44
C CYS A 17 16.74 -3.60 -22.18
N MET A 18 15.95 -3.04 -23.12
CA MET A 18 16.25 -1.76 -23.79
C MET A 18 16.61 -0.63 -22.82
N CYS A 19 15.97 -0.60 -21.65
CA CYS A 19 16.26 0.37 -20.60
C CYS A 19 17.74 0.40 -20.16
N LEU A 20 18.44 -0.74 -20.19
CA LEU A 20 19.87 -0.82 -19.83
C LEU A 20 20.75 -0.02 -20.81
N TYR A 21 20.44 -0.10 -22.10
CA TYR A 21 21.25 0.52 -23.15
C TYR A 21 21.00 2.02 -23.29
N VAL A 22 19.85 2.53 -22.82
CA VAL A 22 19.51 3.96 -22.89
C VAL A 22 19.73 4.71 -21.58
N CYS A 23 20.04 4.02 -20.47
CA CYS A 23 20.22 4.67 -19.19
C CYS A 23 21.66 5.23 -19.05
N PRO A 24 21.85 6.56 -19.05
CA PRO A 24 23.20 7.14 -19.03
C PRO A 24 23.93 6.96 -17.70
N THR A 25 23.22 6.64 -16.62
CA THR A 25 23.78 6.48 -15.27
C THR A 25 23.83 5.04 -14.79
N GLY A 26 23.37 4.09 -15.61
CA GLY A 26 23.24 2.68 -15.20
C GLY A 26 22.21 2.44 -14.08
N ALA A 27 21.27 3.35 -13.86
CA ALA A 27 20.24 3.22 -12.83
C ALA A 27 19.26 2.06 -13.08
N THR A 28 19.10 1.60 -14.33
CA THR A 28 18.10 0.59 -14.71
C THR A 28 18.63 -0.83 -14.68
N ASP A 29 19.61 -1.12 -13.84
CA ASP A 29 20.21 -2.44 -13.70
C ASP A 29 19.16 -3.57 -13.48
N THR A 30 19.53 -4.79 -13.84
CA THR A 30 18.68 -5.98 -13.78
C THR A 30 19.05 -6.96 -12.67
N GLU A 31 20.15 -6.77 -11.95
CA GLU A 31 20.55 -7.68 -10.85
C GLU A 31 19.43 -7.84 -9.81
N THR A 32 18.83 -6.74 -9.38
CA THR A 32 17.68 -6.75 -8.46
C THR A 32 16.34 -6.58 -9.18
N GLY A 33 16.38 -6.30 -10.48
CA GLY A 33 15.23 -5.91 -11.29
C GLY A 33 14.66 -4.51 -10.95
N GLN A 34 15.16 -3.81 -9.93
CA GLN A 34 14.67 -2.49 -9.54
C GLN A 34 15.52 -1.37 -10.13
N VAL A 35 14.92 -0.20 -10.32
CA VAL A 35 15.67 1.01 -10.69
C VAL A 35 16.34 1.59 -9.45
N ASP A 36 17.63 1.85 -9.52
CA ASP A 36 18.39 2.51 -8.47
C ASP A 36 18.07 4.01 -8.44
N PHE A 37 17.28 4.43 -7.45
CA PHE A 37 16.87 5.83 -7.29
C PHE A 37 18.02 6.77 -6.91
N SER A 38 19.15 6.25 -6.40
CA SER A 38 20.33 7.07 -6.10
C SER A 38 21.09 7.50 -7.36
N LYS A 39 21.03 6.66 -8.42
CA LYS A 39 21.64 6.93 -9.73
C LYS A 39 20.67 7.56 -10.73
N CYS A 40 19.37 7.44 -10.50
CA CYS A 40 18.36 7.92 -11.45
C CYS A 40 18.31 9.46 -11.49
N VAL A 41 18.57 10.03 -12.67
CA VAL A 41 18.53 11.49 -12.91
C VAL A 41 17.18 11.97 -13.47
N GLY A 42 16.21 11.08 -13.64
CA GLY A 42 14.87 11.46 -14.08
C GLY A 42 14.72 11.82 -15.56
N CYS A 43 15.67 11.45 -16.44
CA CYS A 43 15.64 11.81 -17.86
C CYS A 43 14.49 11.15 -18.67
N GLY A 44 14.01 10.00 -18.21
CA GLY A 44 12.89 9.27 -18.82
C GLY A 44 13.19 8.47 -20.07
N ASP A 45 14.46 8.33 -20.49
CA ASP A 45 14.82 7.55 -21.69
C ASP A 45 14.37 6.09 -21.58
N CYS A 46 14.58 5.47 -20.42
CA CYS A 46 14.16 4.10 -20.16
C CYS A 46 12.63 3.90 -20.21
N ALA A 47 11.85 4.92 -19.83
CA ALA A 47 10.39 4.89 -19.94
C ALA A 47 9.97 4.96 -21.42
N ARG A 48 10.60 5.84 -22.20
CA ARG A 48 10.33 6.00 -23.65
C ARG A 48 10.77 4.79 -24.47
N SER A 49 11.84 4.11 -24.07
CA SER A 49 12.42 2.99 -24.83
C SER A 49 11.80 1.64 -24.51
N CYS A 50 11.00 1.51 -23.45
CA CYS A 50 10.48 0.22 -23.00
C CYS A 50 9.30 -0.22 -23.88
N PRO A 51 9.42 -1.31 -24.69
CA PRO A 51 8.35 -1.73 -25.60
C PRO A 51 7.09 -2.17 -24.86
N ASN A 52 7.21 -2.67 -23.62
CA ASN A 52 6.09 -3.13 -22.81
C ASN A 52 5.50 -2.04 -21.91
N SER A 53 6.01 -0.80 -21.98
CA SER A 53 5.64 0.28 -21.06
C SER A 53 5.79 -0.12 -19.58
N ALA A 54 6.76 -0.98 -19.26
CA ALA A 54 7.00 -1.49 -17.92
C ALA A 54 7.66 -0.45 -16.99
N ILE A 55 8.09 0.69 -17.51
CA ILE A 55 8.76 1.75 -16.75
C ILE A 55 7.93 3.02 -16.82
N SER A 56 7.67 3.64 -15.68
CA SER A 56 6.96 4.91 -15.56
C SER A 56 7.79 5.93 -14.79
N MET A 57 7.64 7.22 -15.11
CA MET A 57 8.23 8.30 -14.34
C MET A 57 7.28 8.67 -13.20
N ILE A 58 7.74 8.52 -11.96
CA ILE A 58 6.99 8.84 -10.75
C ILE A 58 7.69 9.96 -9.97
N PRO A 59 6.95 10.77 -9.21
CA PRO A 59 7.58 11.68 -8.26
C PRO A 59 8.29 10.85 -7.17
N LEU A 60 9.47 11.28 -6.77
CA LEU A 60 10.18 10.72 -5.61
C LEU A 60 9.40 11.05 -4.33
N ASP A 61 8.93 12.29 -4.22
CA ASP A 61 8.15 12.80 -3.11
C ASP A 61 6.70 13.00 -3.55
N TYR A 62 5.79 12.18 -3.00
CA TYR A 62 4.36 12.33 -3.25
C TYR A 62 3.78 13.48 -2.41
N PRO A 63 2.80 14.24 -2.95
CA PRO A 63 2.15 15.28 -2.20
C PRO A 63 1.43 14.72 -0.97
N HIS A 64 1.27 15.54 0.07
CA HIS A 64 0.47 15.17 1.24
C HIS A 64 -0.97 14.85 0.84
N GLN A 65 -1.56 13.89 1.53
CA GLN A 65 -2.97 13.55 1.35
C GLN A 65 -3.82 14.80 1.66
N GLN A 66 -4.77 15.08 0.77
CA GLN A 66 -5.68 16.20 0.98
C GLN A 66 -6.50 15.97 2.25
N PRO A 67 -6.64 16.98 3.13
CA PRO A 67 -7.38 16.81 4.36
C PRO A 67 -8.86 16.55 4.06
N LYS A 68 -9.47 15.68 4.86
CA LYS A 68 -10.91 15.41 4.82
C LYS A 68 -11.55 15.95 6.10
N ASP A 69 -12.77 16.44 5.98
CA ASP A 69 -13.55 16.93 7.11
C ASP A 69 -13.71 15.84 8.20
N GLU A 70 -13.43 16.18 9.46
CA GLU A 70 -13.45 15.21 10.56
C GLU A 70 -14.85 14.62 10.78
N ARG A 71 -15.93 15.36 10.52
CA ARG A 71 -17.31 14.86 10.63
C ARG A 71 -17.56 13.76 9.60
N VAL A 72 -16.94 13.86 8.42
CA VAL A 72 -16.99 12.81 7.40
C VAL A 72 -16.16 11.61 7.84
N LYS A 73 -14.93 11.83 8.33
CA LYS A 73 -14.05 10.75 8.82
C LYS A 73 -14.71 9.96 9.95
N GLU A 74 -15.35 10.62 10.91
CA GLU A 74 -16.06 9.98 12.02
C GLU A 74 -17.19 9.06 11.54
N LYS A 75 -18.03 9.55 10.62
CA LYS A 75 -19.12 8.76 10.04
C LYS A 75 -18.59 7.55 9.26
N VAL A 76 -17.56 7.73 8.45
CA VAL A 76 -16.95 6.64 7.67
C VAL A 76 -16.30 5.61 8.61
N ARG A 77 -15.60 6.06 9.66
CA ARG A 77 -15.03 5.17 10.68
C ARG A 77 -16.10 4.39 11.45
N ALA A 78 -17.28 4.98 11.69
CA ALA A 78 -18.40 4.27 12.27
C ALA A 78 -18.89 3.12 11.37
N ILE A 79 -18.97 3.34 10.06
CA ILE A 79 -19.29 2.29 9.09
C ILE A 79 -18.18 1.22 9.07
N ALA A 80 -16.91 1.62 9.07
CA ALA A 80 -15.79 0.68 9.11
C ALA A 80 -15.84 -0.23 10.35
N ARG A 81 -16.17 0.31 11.53
CA ARG A 81 -16.39 -0.49 12.75
C ARG A 81 -17.56 -1.46 12.61
N SER A 82 -18.67 -1.00 12.01
CA SER A 82 -19.80 -1.89 11.70
C SER A 82 -19.39 -3.03 10.76
N LYS A 83 -18.53 -2.75 9.78
CA LYS A 83 -18.02 -3.77 8.85
C LYS A 83 -17.09 -4.78 9.53
N ALA A 84 -16.22 -4.33 10.43
CA ALA A 84 -15.41 -5.24 11.24
C ALA A 84 -16.27 -6.15 12.15
N ALA A 85 -17.37 -5.62 12.71
CA ALA A 85 -18.31 -6.43 13.49
C ALA A 85 -19.02 -7.48 12.62
N GLN A 86 -19.52 -7.09 11.44
CA GLN A 86 -20.16 -7.99 10.48
C GLN A 86 -19.19 -9.07 9.97
N GLU A 87 -17.95 -8.70 9.65
CA GLU A 87 -16.90 -9.65 9.25
C GLU A 87 -16.69 -10.73 10.32
N ASN A 88 -16.57 -10.33 11.60
CA ASN A 88 -16.38 -11.26 12.71
C ASN A 88 -17.59 -12.18 12.93
N ILE A 89 -18.81 -11.66 12.78
CA ILE A 89 -20.03 -12.46 12.86
C ILE A 89 -20.08 -13.47 11.71
N ALA A 90 -19.87 -13.02 10.48
CA ALA A 90 -19.85 -13.87 9.29
C ALA A 90 -18.77 -14.95 9.39
N LYS A 91 -17.58 -14.62 9.91
CA LYS A 91 -16.53 -15.60 10.19
C LYS A 91 -17.01 -16.70 11.14
N LYS A 92 -17.57 -16.32 12.30
CA LYS A 92 -18.05 -17.29 13.30
C LYS A 92 -19.15 -18.19 12.73
N ILE A 93 -20.10 -17.63 11.98
CA ILE A 93 -21.17 -18.42 11.34
C ILE A 93 -20.57 -19.37 10.29
N ALA A 94 -19.64 -18.90 9.45
CA ALA A 94 -19.00 -19.76 8.46
C ALA A 94 -18.24 -20.93 9.12
N GLU A 95 -17.58 -20.70 10.25
CA GLU A 95 -16.83 -21.72 10.99
C GLU A 95 -17.74 -22.74 11.70
N SER A 96 -18.93 -22.32 12.15
CA SER A 96 -19.85 -23.18 12.92
C SER A 96 -21.05 -23.72 12.14
N ALA A 97 -21.30 -23.27 10.91
CA ALA A 97 -22.46 -23.69 10.13
C ALA A 97 -22.30 -25.12 9.61
N ASP A 98 -23.34 -25.94 9.78
CA ASP A 98 -23.41 -27.29 9.20
C ASP A 98 -23.77 -27.24 7.70
N ASP A 99 -24.70 -26.35 7.33
CA ASP A 99 -25.17 -26.18 5.96
C ASP A 99 -24.04 -25.66 5.04
N PRO A 100 -23.68 -26.39 3.97
CA PRO A 100 -22.64 -25.97 3.03
C PRO A 100 -22.95 -24.66 2.31
N GLY A 101 -24.23 -24.40 1.99
CA GLY A 101 -24.65 -23.17 1.32
C GLY A 101 -24.40 -21.94 2.19
N LEU A 102 -24.81 -22.01 3.46
CA LEU A 102 -24.59 -20.97 4.45
C LEU A 102 -23.10 -20.74 4.71
N ARG A 103 -22.28 -21.79 4.77
CA ARG A 103 -20.83 -21.66 4.91
C ARG A 103 -20.20 -20.87 3.77
N ILE A 104 -20.57 -21.20 2.53
CA ILE A 104 -20.08 -20.50 1.33
C ILE A 104 -20.53 -19.04 1.36
N LEU A 105 -21.82 -18.81 1.64
CA LEU A 105 -22.38 -17.46 1.71
C LEU A 105 -21.68 -16.60 2.75
N MET A 106 -21.51 -17.10 3.98
CA MET A 106 -20.87 -16.35 5.06
C MET A 106 -19.37 -16.14 4.81
N THR A 107 -18.70 -17.07 4.14
CA THR A 107 -17.32 -16.86 3.67
C THR A 107 -17.24 -15.71 2.68
N ALA A 108 -18.18 -15.62 1.75
CA ALA A 108 -18.27 -14.52 0.78
C ALA A 108 -18.61 -13.18 1.47
N VAL A 109 -19.57 -13.17 2.40
CA VAL A 109 -19.93 -11.98 3.19
C VAL A 109 -18.73 -11.47 3.99
N ARG A 110 -18.02 -12.36 4.70
CA ARG A 110 -16.79 -12.03 5.43
C ARG A 110 -15.77 -11.33 4.51
N ARG A 111 -15.54 -11.87 3.32
CA ARG A 111 -14.61 -11.26 2.35
C ARG A 111 -15.10 -9.90 1.86
N SER A 112 -16.40 -9.76 1.60
CA SER A 112 -17.02 -8.51 1.17
C SER A 112 -16.89 -7.43 2.23
N ASP A 113 -17.24 -7.73 3.48
CA ASP A 113 -17.16 -6.77 4.59
C ASP A 113 -15.73 -6.33 4.86
N ARG A 114 -14.76 -7.25 4.76
CA ARG A 114 -13.34 -6.92 4.87
C ARG A 114 -12.89 -5.93 3.80
N LEU A 115 -13.22 -6.18 2.54
CA LEU A 115 -12.85 -5.29 1.43
C LEU A 115 -13.49 -3.90 1.61
N MET A 116 -14.77 -3.85 1.99
CA MET A 116 -15.44 -2.59 2.28
C MET A 116 -14.78 -1.86 3.47
N GLY A 117 -14.44 -2.58 4.54
CA GLY A 117 -13.74 -2.02 5.69
C GLY A 117 -12.37 -1.44 5.34
N GLU A 118 -11.58 -2.18 4.55
CA GLU A 118 -10.27 -1.76 4.05
C GLU A 118 -10.39 -0.48 3.20
N ASP A 119 -11.35 -0.43 2.25
CA ASP A 119 -11.59 0.76 1.44
C ASP A 119 -12.06 1.97 2.27
N LEU A 120 -12.98 1.77 3.22
CA LEU A 120 -13.46 2.85 4.11
C LEU A 120 -12.31 3.44 4.95
N ILE A 121 -11.47 2.58 5.52
CA ILE A 121 -10.31 3.02 6.32
C ILE A 121 -9.31 3.76 5.45
N ARG A 122 -9.02 3.25 4.25
CA ARG A 122 -8.17 3.90 3.24
C ARG A 122 -8.63 5.33 2.98
N GLU A 123 -9.93 5.53 2.82
CA GLU A 123 -10.53 6.84 2.60
C GLU A 123 -10.51 7.75 3.83
N THR A 124 -10.16 7.28 5.03
CA THR A 124 -10.14 8.12 6.26
C THR A 124 -8.75 8.51 6.74
N GLY A 125 -7.74 8.37 5.89
CA GLY A 125 -6.38 8.83 6.14
C GLY A 125 -5.31 7.74 6.07
N TYR A 126 -5.67 6.50 5.76
CA TYR A 126 -4.73 5.38 5.69
C TYR A 126 -4.47 4.93 4.24
N LEU A 127 -4.53 5.88 3.29
CA LEU A 127 -4.35 5.62 1.86
C LEU A 127 -2.89 5.29 1.51
N LEU A 128 -1.95 6.00 2.14
CA LEU A 128 -0.52 5.82 1.91
C LEU A 128 0.11 5.16 3.14
N PRO A 129 0.89 4.08 2.98
CA PRO A 129 1.61 3.48 4.10
C PRO A 129 2.66 4.42 4.70
N GLN A 130 3.13 5.42 3.94
CA GLN A 130 4.05 6.47 4.38
C GLN A 130 3.36 7.70 5.00
N SER A 131 2.03 7.71 5.13
CA SER A 131 1.31 8.86 5.70
C SER A 131 1.65 9.11 7.17
N GLY A 132 1.52 10.37 7.59
CA GLY A 132 1.65 10.74 9.01
C GLY A 132 0.63 10.04 9.91
N GLU A 133 -0.56 9.70 9.39
CA GLU A 133 -1.57 8.89 10.08
C GLU A 133 -1.07 7.49 10.40
N VAL A 134 -0.46 6.81 9.41
CA VAL A 134 0.12 5.48 9.61
C VAL A 134 1.27 5.54 10.62
N ARG A 135 2.13 6.56 10.53
CA ARG A 135 3.22 6.77 11.49
C ARG A 135 2.68 6.87 12.92
N ARG A 136 1.73 7.79 13.17
CA ARG A 136 1.12 7.99 14.50
C ARG A 136 0.44 6.72 15.02
N MET A 137 -0.22 5.98 14.14
CA MET A 137 -0.83 4.70 14.50
C MET A 137 0.22 3.68 14.94
N LEU A 138 1.29 3.50 14.17
CA LEU A 138 2.38 2.58 14.52
C LEU A 138 3.07 2.99 15.82
N GLU A 139 3.37 4.27 16.00
CA GLU A 139 3.92 4.81 17.24
C GLU A 139 3.01 4.51 18.44
N SER A 140 1.69 4.65 18.28
CA SER A 140 0.73 4.32 19.34
C SER A 140 0.72 2.83 19.70
N PHE A 141 0.84 1.93 18.72
CA PHE A 141 0.92 0.48 18.97
C PHE A 141 2.27 0.04 19.52
N VAL A 142 3.35 0.80 19.27
CA VAL A 142 4.63 0.56 19.93
C VAL A 142 4.57 1.00 21.39
N ALA A 143 3.86 2.09 21.69
CA ALA A 143 3.70 2.61 23.05
C ALA A 143 2.75 1.75 23.91
N ASP A 144 1.66 1.27 23.32
CA ASP A 144 0.65 0.41 23.95
C ASP A 144 0.30 -0.77 23.03
N PRO A 145 1.11 -1.85 23.03
CA PRO A 145 0.99 -2.93 22.07
C PRO A 145 -0.21 -3.84 22.33
N PRO A 146 -1.06 -4.08 21.31
CA PRO A 146 -2.05 -5.14 21.36
C PRO A 146 -1.41 -6.52 21.60
N GLU A 147 -2.20 -7.47 22.11
CA GLU A 147 -1.75 -8.84 22.30
C GLU A 147 -1.22 -9.45 20.99
N GLY A 148 0.00 -10.00 21.04
CA GLY A 148 0.67 -10.59 19.87
C GLY A 148 1.25 -9.58 18.87
N PHE A 149 1.25 -8.27 19.17
CA PHE A 149 1.79 -7.26 18.27
C PHE A 149 3.33 -7.33 18.16
N PRO A 150 3.92 -7.36 16.94
CA PRO A 150 5.36 -7.48 16.75
C PRO A 150 6.07 -6.13 16.92
N VAL A 151 6.29 -5.72 18.17
CA VAL A 151 6.86 -4.41 18.55
C VAL A 151 8.19 -4.12 17.86
N GLU A 152 9.12 -5.08 17.86
CA GLU A 152 10.46 -4.87 17.29
C GLU A 152 10.41 -4.66 15.76
N ALA A 153 9.55 -5.40 15.06
CA ALA A 153 9.32 -5.19 13.62
C ALA A 153 8.70 -3.81 13.35
N ALA A 154 7.78 -3.35 14.20
CA ALA A 154 7.18 -2.02 14.08
C ALA A 154 8.21 -0.90 14.30
N LYS A 155 9.12 -1.04 15.28
CA LYS A 155 10.23 -0.10 15.50
C LYS A 155 11.20 -0.07 14.32
N GLU A 156 11.58 -1.24 13.80
CA GLU A 156 12.42 -1.35 12.61
C GLU A 156 11.77 -0.63 11.42
N LEU A 157 10.47 -0.89 11.19
CA LEU A 157 9.70 -0.23 10.14
C LEU A 157 9.69 1.30 10.30
N LEU A 158 9.41 1.80 11.50
CA LEU A 158 9.42 3.24 11.81
C LEU A 158 10.78 3.89 11.55
N SER A 159 11.88 3.17 11.75
CA SER A 159 13.24 3.69 11.50
C SER A 159 13.66 3.67 10.03
N ARG A 160 13.11 2.75 9.22
CA ARG A 160 13.53 2.54 7.83
C ARG A 160 12.61 3.20 6.82
N MET A 161 11.32 3.31 7.13
CA MET A 161 10.36 3.93 6.24
C MET A 161 10.51 5.45 6.28
N TRP A 162 10.56 6.04 5.09
CA TRP A 162 10.35 7.47 4.92
C TRP A 162 8.85 7.77 5.02
N PHE A 163 8.47 8.68 5.92
CA PHE A 163 7.09 9.14 6.09
C PHE A 163 6.95 10.57 5.55
N ASN A 164 5.93 10.81 4.72
CA ASN A 164 5.64 12.15 4.18
C ASN A 164 4.90 12.98 5.25
N SER A 165 5.67 13.45 6.24
CA SER A 165 5.19 14.26 7.37
C SER A 165 4.80 15.65 6.91
#